data_AF-A0A355E1D5-F1
#
_entry.id   AF-A0A355E1D5-F1
#
_cell.length_a   1.000
_cell.length_b   1.000
_cell.length_c   1.000
_cell.angle_alpha   90.00
_cell.angle_beta   90.00
_cell.angle_gamma   90.00
#
_symmetry.space_group_name_H-M   'P 1'
#
loop_
_entity.id
_entity.type
_entity.pdbx_description
1 polymer ?
#
loop_
_entity_poly.entity_id
_entity_poly.type
_entity_poly.pdbx_seq_one_letter_code
_entity_poly.pdbx_strand_id
1 'polypeptide(L)'
;MNAIHPIVLAVFALSALSGAARAALPAFEGSAAAVSLSMAGAVRDSGVQAWARAGEPRASFVAVNACWSRAADPRADALGMPLRFCFQRLGIEIPQPYHLPFVDGSAMLVEGTPVAGRRHISGGAREAWGWTIIGDLGSFRLPEEKCGQLNSAVAAVYLAMDAEGKVLDRPVKVYAALYDGSPLCRTPAPSVEVSYTLER
;
A
#
# COMPACT_ATOMS: atom_id res chain seq x y z
N MET A 1 55.00 16.79 -18.46
CA MET A 1 54.51 17.69 -17.39
C MET A 1 53.28 18.41 -17.89
N ASN A 2 52.31 18.57 -16.97
CA ASN A 2 51.09 19.37 -17.03
C ASN A 2 49.87 18.80 -17.79
N ALA A 3 48.95 18.35 -16.94
CA ALA A 3 47.52 18.17 -17.15
C ALA A 3 46.80 19.49 -17.50
N ILE A 4 45.55 19.37 -17.94
CA ILE A 4 44.33 19.96 -17.35
C ILE A 4 43.21 19.89 -18.40
N HIS A 5 42.16 19.10 -18.10
CA HIS A 5 40.81 19.23 -18.67
C HIS A 5 40.17 20.54 -18.19
N PRO A 6 39.19 21.16 -18.88
CA PRO A 6 37.79 20.82 -18.56
C PRO A 6 36.69 21.07 -19.65
N ILE A 7 35.62 20.25 -19.54
CA ILE A 7 34.17 20.63 -19.43
C ILE A 7 33.54 21.36 -20.64
N VAL A 8 32.70 20.69 -21.46
CA VAL A 8 31.22 20.52 -21.37
C VAL A 8 30.43 21.84 -21.39
N LEU A 9 29.62 22.04 -22.45
CA LEU A 9 28.21 22.49 -22.33
C LEU A 9 27.44 22.23 -23.64
N ALA A 10 26.30 21.56 -23.52
CA ALA A 10 25.27 21.44 -24.55
C ALA A 10 24.43 22.73 -24.65
N VAL A 11 23.69 22.92 -25.76
CA VAL A 11 22.30 23.45 -25.82
C VAL A 11 21.83 23.76 -27.27
N PHE A 12 20.69 23.13 -27.64
CA PHE A 12 19.55 23.57 -28.48
C PHE A 12 19.66 23.91 -29.99
N ALA A 13 18.75 23.32 -30.78
CA ALA A 13 17.64 23.97 -31.51
C ALA A 13 17.12 23.00 -32.62
N LEU A 14 15.91 22.45 -32.54
CA LEU A 14 14.60 23.01 -32.96
C LEU A 14 14.50 23.35 -34.45
N SER A 15 13.53 22.72 -35.15
CA SER A 15 12.70 23.20 -36.29
C SER A 15 12.22 21.97 -37.10
N ALA A 16 11.04 21.86 -37.72
CA ALA A 16 9.73 22.51 -37.69
C ALA A 16 8.84 21.74 -38.71
N LEU A 17 7.55 21.63 -38.39
CA LEU A 17 6.33 21.47 -39.23
C LEU A 17 6.40 20.86 -40.66
N SER A 18 5.48 19.92 -40.96
CA SER A 18 4.29 20.15 -41.82
C SER A 18 3.54 18.85 -42.20
N GLY A 19 2.21 18.96 -42.38
CA GLY A 19 1.43 18.08 -43.29
C GLY A 19 0.43 17.11 -42.62
N ALA A 20 -0.86 17.31 -42.89
CA ALA A 20 -1.99 16.74 -42.16
C ALA A 20 -2.48 15.34 -42.57
N ALA A 21 -3.30 14.78 -41.66
CA ALA A 21 -4.50 13.94 -41.83
C ALA A 21 -4.38 12.41 -41.64
N ARG A 22 -4.79 11.93 -40.46
CA ARG A 22 -5.75 10.80 -40.35
C ARG A 22 -6.29 10.62 -38.92
N ALA A 23 -7.61 10.47 -38.85
CA ALA A 23 -8.41 9.78 -37.84
C ALA A 23 -8.22 10.15 -36.35
N ALA A 24 -9.25 10.81 -35.81
CA ALA A 24 -9.48 10.94 -34.37
C ALA A 24 -9.70 9.58 -33.73
N LEU A 25 -8.65 9.04 -33.12
CA LEU A 25 -8.68 8.15 -31.95
C LEU A 25 -7.63 8.73 -31.01
N PRO A 26 -7.94 9.19 -29.79
CA PRO A 26 -6.89 9.42 -28.82
C PRO A 26 -6.38 8.06 -28.36
N ALA A 27 -5.29 7.66 -29.01
CA ALA A 27 -4.32 6.74 -28.45
C ALA A 27 -3.83 7.30 -27.10
N PHE A 28 -3.63 6.35 -26.20
CA PHE A 28 -2.79 6.41 -25.02
C PHE A 28 -1.54 7.28 -25.27
N GLU A 29 -1.48 8.45 -24.66
CA GLU A 29 -0.24 9.19 -24.38
C GLU A 29 -0.50 10.18 -23.26
N GLY A 30 -0.11 9.76 -22.05
CA GLY A 30 -0.19 10.55 -20.84
C GLY A 30 0.90 10.07 -19.92
N SER A 31 2.12 10.46 -20.26
CA SER A 31 3.35 10.48 -19.46
C SER A 31 3.28 9.72 -18.14
N ALA A 32 4.02 8.62 -18.05
CA ALA A 32 4.61 8.16 -16.81
C ALA A 32 5.58 9.24 -16.30
N ALA A 33 5.04 10.36 -15.85
CA ALA A 33 5.69 11.17 -14.85
C ALA A 33 5.61 10.31 -13.59
N ALA A 34 6.68 9.56 -13.35
CA ALA A 34 7.08 9.19 -12.01
C ALA A 34 7.13 10.50 -11.21
N VAL A 35 6.01 10.85 -10.58
CA VAL A 35 6.04 11.75 -9.46
C VAL A 35 6.71 10.93 -8.36
N SER A 36 8.04 10.97 -8.37
CA SER A 36 8.80 10.83 -7.14
C SER A 36 8.30 11.95 -6.24
N LEU A 37 7.25 11.66 -5.46
CA LEU A 37 6.91 12.46 -4.32
C LEU A 37 8.08 12.27 -3.37
N SER A 38 9.04 13.18 -3.48
CA SER A 38 10.08 13.34 -2.50
C SER A 38 9.39 13.51 -1.15
N MET A 39 9.53 12.52 -0.28
CA MET A 39 9.29 12.65 1.15
C MET A 39 10.37 13.55 1.80
N ALA A 40 10.66 14.70 1.19
CA ALA A 40 11.72 15.62 1.60
C ALA A 40 11.21 17.05 1.81
N GLY A 41 9.90 17.29 1.73
CA GLY A 41 9.30 18.63 1.80
C GLY A 41 8.37 18.92 2.97
N ALA A 42 8.06 17.95 3.85
CA ALA A 42 7.11 18.15 4.96
C ALA A 42 7.63 17.71 6.33
N VAL A 43 8.96 17.60 6.49
CA VAL A 43 9.60 17.40 7.81
C VAL A 43 10.73 18.42 7.96
N ARG A 44 10.37 19.71 7.99
CA ARG A 44 11.19 20.72 8.65
C ARG A 44 10.27 21.55 9.53
N ASP A 45 10.69 21.66 10.78
CA ASP A 45 10.08 22.38 11.90
C ASP A 45 8.88 21.72 12.60
N SER A 46 9.18 20.64 13.31
CA SER A 46 8.85 20.57 14.74
C SER A 46 9.63 19.44 15.37
N GLY A 47 10.43 19.76 16.38
CA GLY A 47 11.24 18.79 17.10
C GLY A 47 10.43 17.60 17.60
N VAL A 48 11.15 16.49 17.76
CA VAL A 48 10.82 15.39 18.65
C VAL A 48 10.55 15.98 20.05
N GLN A 49 9.32 16.40 20.32
CA GLN A 49 8.67 16.62 21.62
C GLN A 49 7.39 17.45 21.46
N ALA A 50 6.27 16.76 21.28
CA ALA A 50 5.00 17.12 21.88
C ALA A 50 4.12 15.87 21.85
N TRP A 51 4.28 14.97 22.83
CA TRP A 51 3.23 14.01 23.16
C TRP A 51 2.05 14.85 23.67
N ALA A 52 1.21 15.31 22.74
CA ALA A 52 0.01 16.03 23.05
C ALA A 52 -0.83 15.16 23.99
N ARG A 53 -1.24 15.75 25.12
CA ARG A 53 -2.14 15.08 26.06
C ARG A 53 -3.40 14.67 25.30
N ALA A 54 -3.59 13.35 25.22
CA ALA A 54 -4.57 12.70 24.37
C ALA A 54 -6.01 13.07 24.76
N GLY A 55 -6.81 13.45 23.75
CA GLY A 55 -8.23 13.11 23.76
C GLY A 55 -8.41 11.67 23.28
N GLU A 56 -9.59 11.09 23.52
CA GLU A 56 -9.88 9.73 23.05
C GLU A 56 -9.69 9.60 21.53
N PRO A 57 -9.03 8.53 21.04
CA PRO A 57 -8.87 8.28 19.61
C PRO A 57 -10.22 8.31 18.90
N ARG A 58 -10.25 8.90 17.71
CA ARG A 58 -11.47 8.87 16.89
C ARG A 58 -11.45 7.60 16.05
N ALA A 59 -12.43 6.73 16.28
CA ALA A 59 -12.64 5.53 15.48
C ALA A 59 -13.85 5.69 14.55
N SER A 60 -13.71 5.28 13.30
CA SER A 60 -14.80 5.18 12.32
C SER A 60 -14.89 3.75 11.80
N PHE A 61 -16.10 3.24 11.60
CA PHE A 61 -16.34 1.84 11.21
C PHE A 61 -17.39 1.72 10.10
N VAL A 62 -17.28 0.62 9.34
CA VAL A 62 -18.31 0.11 8.44
C VAL A 62 -18.65 -1.34 8.82
N ALA A 63 -19.93 -1.68 8.74
CA ALA A 63 -20.37 -3.07 8.85
C ALA A 63 -20.05 -3.79 7.54
N VAL A 64 -19.40 -4.94 7.64
CA VAL A 64 -18.95 -5.73 6.50
C VAL A 64 -19.74 -7.02 6.39
N ASN A 65 -19.81 -7.79 7.48
CA ASN A 65 -20.52 -9.07 7.59
C ASN A 65 -20.32 -9.99 6.37
N ALA A 66 -19.07 -10.15 5.94
CA ALA A 66 -18.73 -10.90 4.76
C ALA A 66 -17.49 -11.77 4.97
N CYS A 67 -17.40 -12.85 4.20
CA CYS A 67 -16.27 -13.76 4.22
C CYS A 67 -15.57 -13.78 2.87
N TRP A 68 -14.26 -13.99 2.91
CA TRP A 68 -13.42 -14.20 1.76
C TRP A 68 -12.65 -15.50 1.93
N SER A 69 -12.51 -16.26 0.86
CA SER A 69 -11.68 -17.46 0.82
C SER A 69 -10.75 -17.46 -0.38
N ARG A 70 -9.64 -18.18 -0.24
CA ARG A 70 -8.72 -18.46 -1.34
C ARG A 70 -8.81 -19.93 -1.73
N ALA A 71 -8.37 -20.23 -2.95
CA ALA A 71 -8.12 -21.62 -3.34
C ALA A 71 -7.00 -22.24 -2.49
N ALA A 72 -6.97 -23.57 -2.42
CA ALA A 72 -5.87 -24.29 -1.81
C ALA A 72 -4.56 -23.98 -2.58
N ASP A 73 -3.54 -23.53 -1.86
CA ASP A 73 -2.19 -23.31 -2.39
C ASP A 73 -1.20 -23.80 -1.32
N PRO A 74 -0.49 -24.93 -1.56
CA PRO A 74 0.44 -25.50 -0.59
C PRO A 74 1.53 -24.52 -0.14
N ARG A 75 1.92 -23.55 -0.97
CA ARG A 75 2.94 -22.54 -0.63
C ARG A 75 2.39 -21.53 0.37
N ALA A 76 1.14 -21.09 0.17
CA ALA A 76 0.44 -20.23 1.11
C ALA A 76 0.17 -20.95 2.44
N ASP A 77 -0.22 -22.22 2.37
CA ASP A 77 -0.46 -23.06 3.55
C ASP A 77 0.83 -23.26 4.36
N ALA A 78 1.96 -23.54 3.69
CA ALA A 78 3.27 -23.69 4.33
C ALA A 78 3.75 -22.42 5.03
N LEU A 79 3.36 -21.24 4.53
CA LEU A 79 3.63 -19.95 5.14
C LEU A 79 2.57 -19.54 6.17
N GLY A 80 1.60 -20.40 6.50
CA GLY A 80 0.62 -20.16 7.56
C GLY A 80 -0.47 -19.15 7.20
N MET A 81 -0.63 -18.82 5.91
CA MET A 81 -1.69 -17.92 5.49
C MET A 81 -3.05 -18.61 5.63
N PRO A 82 -4.08 -18.00 6.23
CA PRO A 82 -5.36 -18.67 6.45
C PRO A 82 -6.07 -19.00 5.13
N LEU A 83 -7.02 -19.94 5.15
CA LEU A 83 -7.85 -20.25 3.97
C LEU A 83 -9.04 -19.29 3.82
N ARG A 84 -9.49 -18.72 4.93
CA ARG A 84 -10.72 -17.94 5.02
C ARG A 84 -10.56 -16.79 6.01
N PHE A 85 -11.09 -15.63 5.64
CA PHE A 85 -11.28 -14.47 6.49
C PHE A 85 -12.77 -14.13 6.53
N CYS A 86 -13.33 -13.84 7.70
CA CYS A 86 -14.70 -13.40 7.88
C CYS A 86 -14.70 -12.12 8.71
N PHE A 87 -15.08 -10.99 8.12
CA PHE A 87 -15.10 -9.71 8.80
C PHE A 87 -16.52 -9.30 9.14
N GLN A 88 -16.70 -8.90 10.39
CA GLN A 88 -17.94 -8.30 10.88
C GLN A 88 -17.89 -6.79 10.68
N ARG A 89 -16.80 -6.15 11.11
CA ARG A 89 -16.60 -4.70 10.99
C ARG A 89 -15.16 -4.37 10.66
N LEU A 90 -14.99 -3.32 9.86
CA LEU A 90 -13.70 -2.72 9.58
C LEU A 90 -13.73 -1.25 9.97
N GLY A 91 -12.62 -0.75 10.49
CA GLY A 91 -12.51 0.63 10.92
C GLY A 91 -11.13 1.20 10.77
N ILE A 92 -11.04 2.50 11.01
CA ILE A 92 -9.79 3.21 11.23
C ILE A 92 -9.84 3.93 12.56
N GLU A 93 -8.73 3.87 13.29
CA GLU A 93 -8.45 4.66 14.47
C GLU A 93 -7.44 5.73 14.11
N ILE A 94 -7.78 6.99 14.38
CA ILE A 94 -6.87 8.14 14.21
C ILE A 94 -6.65 8.76 15.59
N PRO A 95 -5.40 8.88 16.05
CA PRO A 95 -5.10 9.52 17.33
C PRO A 95 -5.44 11.02 17.26
N GLN A 96 -5.95 11.58 18.36
CA GLN A 96 -6.12 13.03 18.47
C GLN A 96 -4.76 13.73 18.67
N PRO A 97 -4.60 14.98 18.21
CA PRO A 97 -5.58 15.86 17.57
C PRO A 97 -5.62 15.74 16.03
N TYR A 98 -5.11 14.64 15.46
CA TYR A 98 -4.90 14.53 14.03
C TYR A 98 -6.20 14.24 13.27
N HIS A 99 -6.26 14.73 12.04
CA HIS A 99 -7.39 14.53 11.13
C HIS A 99 -7.06 13.59 9.95
N LEU A 100 -5.79 13.19 9.80
CA LEU A 100 -5.30 12.40 8.67
C LEU A 100 -5.01 10.95 9.09
N PRO A 101 -5.25 9.98 8.19
CA PRO A 101 -5.15 8.54 8.50
C PRO A 101 -3.73 7.96 8.48
N PHE A 102 -2.73 8.74 8.06
CA PHE A 102 -1.33 8.31 7.93
C PHE A 102 -0.42 9.05 8.92
N VAL A 103 -0.85 9.15 10.17
CA VAL A 103 0.01 9.64 11.26
C VAL A 103 0.44 8.48 12.14
N ASP A 104 1.60 8.64 12.79
CA ASP A 104 2.09 7.68 13.78
C ASP A 104 0.99 7.37 14.81
N GLY A 105 0.75 6.08 15.03
CA GLY A 105 -0.31 5.60 15.91
C GLY A 105 -1.67 5.42 15.24
N SER A 106 -1.87 5.81 13.98
CA SER A 106 -3.08 5.41 13.24
C SER A 106 -3.10 3.89 13.03
N ALA A 107 -4.29 3.30 13.06
CA ALA A 107 -4.43 1.86 12.93
C ALA A 107 -5.71 1.47 12.18
N MET A 108 -5.62 0.35 11.45
CA MET A 108 -6.80 -0.34 10.96
C MET A 108 -7.39 -1.19 12.09
N LEU A 109 -8.69 -1.14 12.28
CA LEU A 109 -9.41 -1.97 13.23
C LEU A 109 -10.17 -3.05 12.47
N VAL A 110 -9.94 -4.31 12.82
CA VAL A 110 -10.54 -5.46 12.16
C VAL A 110 -11.24 -6.35 13.18
N GLU A 111 -12.57 -6.36 13.13
CA GLU A 111 -13.41 -7.27 13.92
C GLU A 111 -13.84 -8.43 13.03
N GLY A 112 -13.44 -9.65 13.39
CA GLY A 112 -13.69 -10.83 12.56
C GLY A 112 -12.87 -12.05 12.96
N THR A 113 -12.87 -13.05 12.08
CA THR A 113 -12.16 -14.32 12.20
C THR A 113 -11.24 -14.53 10.99
N PRO A 114 -9.96 -14.91 11.18
CA PRO A 114 -9.22 -14.92 12.44
C PRO A 114 -9.23 -13.54 13.11
N VAL A 115 -9.10 -13.53 14.44
CA VAL A 115 -9.09 -12.29 15.23
C VAL A 115 -7.89 -11.44 14.79
N ALA A 116 -8.17 -10.29 14.18
CA ALA A 116 -7.15 -9.38 13.70
C ALA A 116 -7.05 -8.10 14.55
N GLY A 117 -8.12 -7.63 15.19
CA GLY A 117 -8.07 -6.51 16.13
C GLY A 117 -7.41 -5.26 15.53
N ARG A 118 -6.56 -4.59 16.31
CA ARG A 118 -5.82 -3.41 15.88
C ARG A 118 -4.60 -3.80 15.03
N ARG A 119 -4.50 -3.25 13.82
CA ARG A 119 -3.48 -3.54 12.82
C ARG A 119 -2.82 -2.28 12.28
N HIS A 120 -1.56 -2.43 11.88
CA HIS A 120 -0.79 -1.36 11.26
C HIS A 120 -1.35 -1.02 9.86
N ILE A 121 -1.32 0.27 9.51
CA ILE A 121 -1.61 0.74 8.15
C ILE A 121 -0.29 0.74 7.38
N SER A 122 -0.12 -0.18 6.44
CA SER A 122 1.10 -0.32 5.64
C SER A 122 1.21 0.69 4.50
N GLY A 123 0.10 1.34 4.14
CA GLY A 123 0.11 2.43 3.18
C GLY A 123 -1.29 2.77 2.67
N GLY A 124 -1.34 3.52 1.58
CA GLY A 124 -2.58 3.80 0.87
C GLY A 124 -2.38 4.67 -0.36
N ALA A 125 -3.44 4.78 -1.15
CA ALA A 125 -3.49 5.55 -2.38
C ALA A 125 -4.60 6.60 -2.31
N ARG A 126 -4.29 7.81 -2.79
CA ARG A 126 -5.28 8.87 -2.91
C ARG A 126 -6.13 8.64 -4.15
N GLU A 127 -7.44 8.67 -3.97
CA GLU A 127 -8.45 8.53 -5.00
C GLU A 127 -9.24 9.85 -5.13
N ALA A 128 -10.01 9.99 -6.21
CA ALA A 128 -10.81 11.20 -6.45
C ALA A 128 -11.81 11.53 -5.32
N TRP A 129 -12.22 10.52 -4.56
CA TRP A 129 -13.24 10.58 -3.52
C TRP A 129 -12.70 10.35 -2.11
N GLY A 130 -11.37 10.25 -1.94
CA GLY A 130 -10.75 10.04 -0.64
C GLY A 130 -9.51 9.15 -0.71
N TRP A 131 -9.40 8.18 0.19
CA TRP A 131 -8.26 7.29 0.30
C TRP A 131 -8.67 5.83 0.26
N THR A 132 -7.86 5.01 -0.39
CA THR A 132 -7.85 3.56 -0.15
C THR A 132 -6.64 3.24 0.72
N ILE A 133 -6.86 2.78 1.94
CA ILE A 133 -5.78 2.31 2.82
C ILE A 133 -5.57 0.81 2.70
N ILE A 134 -4.33 0.43 3.00
CA ILE A 134 -3.85 -0.94 3.06
C ILE A 134 -3.53 -1.23 4.54
N GLY A 135 -4.20 -2.23 5.11
CA GLY A 135 -3.89 -2.72 6.45
C GLY A 135 -3.49 -4.19 6.41
N ASP A 136 -2.43 -4.53 7.14
CA ASP A 136 -1.90 -5.89 7.16
C ASP A 136 -2.73 -6.76 8.12
N LEU A 137 -3.37 -7.81 7.60
CA LEU A 137 -4.08 -8.80 8.41
C LEU A 137 -3.12 -9.76 9.11
N GLY A 138 -2.05 -10.09 8.40
CA GLY A 138 -1.00 -11.00 8.84
C GLY A 138 0.21 -10.88 7.93
N SER A 139 1.38 -10.96 8.56
CA SER A 139 2.67 -11.12 7.90
C SER A 139 3.31 -12.36 8.49
N PHE A 140 3.65 -13.31 7.63
CA PHE A 140 4.25 -14.56 8.01
C PHE A 140 5.61 -14.64 7.35
N ARG A 141 6.62 -15.01 8.13
CA ARG A 141 7.98 -15.18 7.63
C ARG A 141 8.56 -16.45 8.20
N LEU A 142 9.25 -17.22 7.35
CA LEU A 142 10.04 -18.35 7.80
C LEU A 142 11.20 -17.86 8.69
N PRO A 143 11.53 -18.57 9.78
CA PRO A 143 12.66 -18.21 10.63
C PRO A 143 14.00 -18.21 9.89
N GLU A 144 14.13 -19.11 8.92
CA GLU A 144 15.31 -19.24 8.07
C GLU A 144 14.95 -18.86 6.63
N GLU A 145 15.53 -17.76 6.16
CA GLU A 145 15.36 -17.31 4.78
C GLU A 145 16.25 -18.13 3.83
N LYS A 146 15.65 -18.67 2.77
CA LYS A 146 16.37 -19.42 1.73
C LYS A 146 16.30 -18.66 0.42
N CYS A 147 17.47 -18.35 -0.14
CA CYS A 147 17.54 -17.66 -1.42
C CYS A 147 16.88 -18.46 -2.55
N GLY A 148 16.15 -17.75 -3.41
CA GLY A 148 15.41 -18.34 -4.52
C GLY A 148 14.12 -19.06 -4.10
N GLN A 149 13.65 -18.87 -2.86
CA GLN A 149 12.38 -19.42 -2.36
C GLN A 149 11.46 -18.33 -1.82
N LEU A 150 10.17 -18.64 -1.74
CA LEU A 150 9.20 -17.79 -1.05
C LEU A 150 9.39 -17.96 0.45
N ASN A 151 9.74 -16.89 1.14
CA ASN A 151 10.05 -16.92 2.57
C ASN A 151 8.99 -16.20 3.41
N SER A 152 8.06 -15.50 2.77
CA SER A 152 7.06 -14.71 3.48
C SER A 152 5.77 -14.54 2.71
N ALA A 153 4.70 -14.31 3.47
CA ALA A 153 3.36 -14.07 2.97
C ALA A 153 2.75 -12.87 3.69
N VAL A 154 2.03 -12.04 2.94
CA VAL A 154 1.23 -10.94 3.49
C VAL A 154 -0.19 -11.06 2.98
N ALA A 155 -1.16 -10.84 3.87
CA ALA A 155 -2.55 -10.62 3.50
C ALA A 155 -2.94 -9.20 3.90
N ALA A 156 -3.49 -8.45 2.96
CA ALA A 156 -3.81 -7.04 3.11
C ALA A 156 -5.30 -6.78 2.84
N VAL A 157 -5.89 -5.88 3.62
CA VAL A 157 -7.24 -5.35 3.42
C VAL A 157 -7.16 -3.96 2.84
N TYR A 158 -8.00 -3.73 1.83
CA TYR A 158 -8.16 -2.44 1.20
C TYR A 158 -9.49 -1.83 1.66
N LEU A 159 -9.40 -0.69 2.35
CA LEU A 159 -10.55 0.00 2.91
C LEU A 159 -10.64 1.44 2.36
N ALA A 160 -11.84 1.81 1.92
CA ALA A 160 -12.16 3.13 1.40
C ALA A 160 -12.53 4.10 2.53
N MET A 161 -12.01 5.34 2.49
CA MET A 161 -12.37 6.42 3.40
C MET A 161 -12.40 7.78 2.72
N ASP A 162 -13.04 8.77 3.33
CA ASP A 162 -12.92 10.18 2.92
C ASP A 162 -11.65 10.85 3.47
N ALA A 163 -11.44 12.13 3.15
CA ALA A 163 -10.23 12.87 3.54
C ALA A 163 -10.15 13.08 5.07
N GLU A 164 -11.30 13.01 5.74
CA GLU A 164 -11.48 13.20 7.17
C GLU A 164 -11.38 11.89 7.96
N GLY A 165 -11.10 10.76 7.30
CA GLY A 165 -10.94 9.46 7.95
C GLY A 165 -12.26 8.76 8.30
N LYS A 166 -13.38 9.15 7.70
CA LYS A 166 -14.63 8.39 7.78
C LYS A 166 -14.57 7.23 6.80
N VAL A 167 -14.82 6.02 7.30
CA VAL A 167 -14.89 4.84 6.45
C VAL A 167 -16.13 4.91 5.55
N LEU A 168 -15.94 4.64 4.27
CA LEU A 168 -17.00 4.66 3.26
C LEU A 168 -17.57 3.26 3.06
N ASP A 169 -18.89 3.18 2.83
CA ASP A 169 -19.58 1.95 2.48
C ASP A 169 -19.29 1.58 1.02
N ARG A 170 -18.15 0.91 0.80
CA ARG A 170 -17.68 0.46 -0.52
C ARG A 170 -17.17 -0.97 -0.43
N PRO A 171 -17.10 -1.69 -1.57
CA PRO A 171 -16.58 -3.05 -1.59
C PRO A 171 -15.18 -3.13 -0.99
N VAL A 172 -15.06 -3.95 0.06
CA VAL A 172 -13.79 -4.31 0.69
C VAL A 172 -13.09 -5.34 -0.19
N LYS A 173 -11.78 -5.18 -0.38
CA LYS A 173 -10.95 -6.15 -1.09
C LYS A 173 -9.91 -6.73 -0.14
N VAL A 174 -9.66 -8.02 -0.29
CA VAL A 174 -8.60 -8.73 0.41
C VAL A 174 -7.68 -9.31 -0.64
N TYR A 175 -6.40 -8.95 -0.57
CA TYR A 175 -5.37 -9.50 -1.46
C TYR A 175 -4.26 -10.09 -0.62
N ALA A 176 -3.61 -11.10 -1.17
CA ALA A 176 -2.41 -11.63 -0.57
C ALA A 176 -1.32 -11.83 -1.60
N ALA A 177 -0.08 -11.75 -1.12
CA ALA A 177 1.10 -12.00 -1.92
C ALA A 177 2.09 -12.84 -1.12
N LEU A 178 2.75 -13.75 -1.83
CA LEU A 178 3.92 -14.47 -1.37
C LEU A 178 5.15 -13.79 -1.99
N TYR A 179 6.20 -13.59 -1.19
CA TYR A 179 7.41 -12.91 -1.62
C TYR A 179 8.66 -13.56 -1.03
N ASP A 180 9.80 -13.32 -1.69
CA ASP A 180 11.09 -13.54 -1.07
C ASP A 180 11.30 -12.48 0.02
N GLY A 181 11.42 -12.93 1.27
CA GLY A 181 11.65 -12.08 2.42
C GLY A 181 13.09 -11.59 2.55
N SER A 182 14.02 -12.13 1.75
CA SER A 182 15.45 -11.88 1.91
C SER A 182 15.96 -10.76 1.02
N PRO A 183 16.34 -9.60 1.59
CA PRO A 183 16.90 -8.49 0.81
C PRO A 183 18.34 -8.76 0.33
N LEU A 184 18.95 -9.88 0.75
CA LEU A 184 20.37 -10.18 0.55
C LEU A 184 20.64 -11.17 -0.58
N CYS A 185 19.60 -11.75 -1.19
CA CYS A 185 19.76 -12.77 -2.21
C CYS A 185 20.01 -12.15 -3.59
N ARG A 186 21.02 -12.66 -4.31
CA ARG A 186 21.33 -12.24 -5.68
C ARG A 186 20.25 -12.65 -6.69
N THR A 187 19.49 -13.70 -6.38
CA THR A 187 18.40 -14.21 -7.21
C THR A 187 17.13 -14.26 -6.36
N PRO A 188 16.29 -13.22 -6.39
CA PRO A 188 15.04 -13.22 -5.63
C PRO A 188 14.05 -14.21 -6.23
N ALA A 189 13.24 -14.84 -5.38
CA ALA A 189 12.07 -15.58 -5.87
C ALA A 189 11.04 -14.61 -6.49
N PRO A 190 10.33 -15.00 -7.56
CA PRO A 190 9.24 -14.20 -8.09
C PRO A 190 8.10 -14.12 -7.06
N SER A 191 7.49 -12.94 -6.94
CA SER A 191 6.28 -12.81 -6.12
C SER A 191 5.12 -13.57 -6.76
N VAL A 192 4.24 -14.10 -5.91
CA VAL A 192 3.06 -14.84 -6.33
C VAL A 192 1.84 -14.22 -5.67
N GLU A 193 0.90 -13.76 -6.48
CA GLU A 193 -0.38 -13.28 -5.96
C GLU A 193 -1.28 -14.45 -5.58
N VAL A 194 -1.96 -14.31 -4.45
CA VAL A 194 -3.01 -15.21 -3.98
C VAL A 194 -4.27 -14.39 -3.80
N SER A 195 -5.24 -14.60 -4.68
CA SER A 195 -6.50 -13.86 -4.66
C SER A 195 -7.46 -14.48 -3.65
N TYR A 196 -8.03 -13.63 -2.80
CA TYR A 196 -9.18 -13.96 -1.97
C TYR A 196 -10.46 -13.53 -2.68
N THR A 197 -11.43 -14.44 -2.74
CA THR A 197 -12.72 -14.20 -3.38
C THR A 197 -13.78 -14.04 -2.31
N LEU A 198 -14.64 -13.04 -2.49
CA LEU A 198 -15.82 -12.84 -1.65
C LEU A 198 -16.75 -14.06 -1.77
N GLU A 199 -17.07 -14.67 -0.63
CA GLU A 199 -18.07 -15.74 -0.54
C GLU A 199 -19.47 -15.13 -0.70
N ARG A 200 -20.30 -15.75 -1.54
CA ARG A 200 -21.69 -15.35 -1.78
C ARG A 200 -22.65 -16.22 -1.00
#